data_AF-A0A5C5B976-F1
#
_entry.id   AF-A0A5C5B976-F1
#
_cell.length_a   1.000
_cell.length_b   1.000
_cell.length_c   1.000
_cell.angle_alpha   90.00
_cell.angle_beta   90.00
_cell.angle_gamma   90.00
#
_symmetry.space_group_name_H-M   'P 1'
#
loop_
_entity.id
_entity.type
_entity.pdbx_description
1 polymer ?
#
loop_
_entity_poly.entity_id
_entity_poly.type
_entity_poly.pdbx_seq_one_letter_code
_entity_poly.pdbx_strand_id
1 'polypeptide(L)'
;MGTRGVLAASTVGALVAGAMVLARARTLAWGTLDGERVGALPGDDLVPDAAVVATRAVTIDAPPQEVWRWIVQLGQGRGGFYSYDRLENLLGLDIHSADSIQERWQEVVVGDEIRLAEEVALRVALVRPPEHLVLLGAPEPGESDAMPMRMSWAFVVRGALPRGGAAAATTRLIVRERYQPLSVAGRAMVEAVQPVSFLMSQKMLRGIRDRAERAQP
;
A
#
# COMPACT_ATOMS: atom_id res chain seq x y z
N MET A 1 8.52 -47.79 17.33
CA MET A 1 9.09 -46.77 16.42
C MET A 1 8.07 -45.73 15.89
N GLY A 2 6.83 -45.65 16.40
CA GLY A 2 5.81 -44.73 15.85
C GLY A 2 5.69 -43.34 16.51
N THR A 3 5.98 -43.22 17.81
CA THR A 3 5.75 -41.97 18.57
C THR A 3 6.78 -40.87 18.31
N ARG A 4 8.04 -41.23 18.05
CA ARG A 4 9.11 -40.24 17.76
C ARG A 4 8.95 -39.56 16.40
N GLY A 5 8.44 -40.27 15.38
CA GLY A 5 8.17 -39.71 14.06
C GLY A 5 6.98 -38.74 14.05
N VAL A 6 5.90 -39.08 14.78
CA VAL A 6 4.73 -38.21 14.95
C VAL A 6 5.07 -36.94 15.73
N LEU A 7 5.85 -37.05 16.83
CA LEU A 7 6.28 -35.88 17.61
C LEU A 7 7.23 -34.94 16.85
N ALA A 8 8.13 -35.50 16.03
CA ALA A 8 9.02 -34.71 15.17
C ALA A 8 8.24 -33.98 14.06
N ALA A 9 7.29 -34.65 13.42
CA ALA A 9 6.43 -34.04 12.40
C ALA A 9 5.56 -32.91 12.96
N SER A 10 4.99 -33.08 14.16
CA SER A 10 4.21 -32.04 14.85
C SER A 10 5.04 -30.82 15.24
N THR A 11 6.29 -31.01 15.66
CA THR A 11 7.20 -29.90 16.00
C THR A 11 7.57 -29.08 14.77
N VAL A 12 7.91 -29.74 13.65
CA VAL A 12 8.21 -29.06 12.38
C VAL A 12 6.99 -28.30 11.87
N GLY A 13 5.79 -28.91 11.92
CA GLY A 13 4.54 -28.24 11.54
C GLY A 13 4.28 -26.98 12.37
N ALA A 14 4.46 -27.04 13.69
CA ALA A 14 4.31 -25.89 14.58
C ALA A 14 5.32 -24.78 14.29
N LEU A 15 6.59 -25.13 14.01
CA LEU A 15 7.62 -24.15 13.65
C LEU A 15 7.33 -23.46 12.33
N VAL A 16 6.91 -24.22 11.30
CA VAL A 16 6.52 -23.64 10.00
C VAL A 16 5.33 -22.72 10.15
N ALA A 17 4.28 -23.15 10.86
CA ALA A 17 3.11 -22.30 11.12
C ALA A 17 3.49 -21.02 11.89
N GLY A 18 4.32 -21.14 12.93
CA GLY A 18 4.82 -20.00 13.68
C GLY A 18 5.63 -19.02 12.81
N ALA A 19 6.51 -19.54 11.95
CA ALA A 19 7.28 -18.73 11.01
C ALA A 19 6.38 -18.00 10.00
N MET A 20 5.35 -18.67 9.47
CA MET A 20 4.38 -18.06 8.54
C MET A 20 3.57 -16.94 9.21
N VAL A 21 3.09 -17.16 10.44
CA VAL A 21 2.37 -16.13 11.21
C VAL A 21 3.25 -14.91 11.48
N LEU A 22 4.52 -15.14 11.88
CA LEU A 22 5.47 -14.07 12.13
C LEU A 22 5.85 -13.32 10.85
N ALA A 23 6.09 -14.04 9.76
CA ALA A 23 6.36 -13.45 8.45
C ALA A 23 5.19 -12.58 8.01
N ARG A 24 3.96 -13.09 8.11
CA ARG A 24 2.74 -12.33 7.82
C ARG A 24 2.64 -11.07 8.66
N ALA A 25 2.83 -11.16 9.97
CA ALA A 25 2.78 -9.99 10.85
C ALA A 25 3.81 -8.92 10.43
N ARG A 26 5.01 -9.34 10.01
CA ARG A 26 6.06 -8.43 9.55
C ARG A 26 5.78 -7.81 8.18
N THR A 27 5.19 -8.55 7.23
CA THR A 27 4.86 -8.00 5.90
C THR A 27 3.69 -7.02 5.96
N LEU A 28 2.74 -7.24 6.87
CA LEU A 28 1.62 -6.33 7.14
C LEU A 28 2.03 -5.05 7.87
N ALA A 29 3.14 -5.07 8.62
CA ALA A 29 3.62 -3.93 9.43
C ALA A 29 4.99 -3.42 8.95
N TRP A 30 5.36 -3.66 7.69
CA TRP A 30 6.72 -3.42 7.24
C TRP A 30 7.10 -1.95 7.33
N GLY A 31 8.23 -1.69 7.98
CA GLY A 31 8.82 -0.36 8.07
C GLY A 31 8.12 0.59 9.03
N THR A 32 7.03 0.19 9.70
CA THR A 32 6.32 1.04 10.68
C THR A 32 7.13 1.25 11.95
N LEU A 33 6.98 2.42 12.56
CA LEU A 33 7.41 2.74 13.92
C LEU A 33 6.33 2.34 14.94
N ASP A 34 6.69 2.39 16.23
CA ASP A 34 5.76 2.10 17.31
C ASP A 34 4.52 3.01 17.25
N GLY A 35 3.35 2.40 17.47
CA GLY A 35 2.07 3.10 17.42
C GLY A 35 1.50 3.35 16.02
N GLU A 36 2.32 3.42 14.96
CA GLU A 36 1.82 3.69 13.60
C GLU A 36 0.89 2.60 13.08
N ARG A 37 1.11 1.35 13.51
CA ARG A 37 0.26 0.20 13.14
C ARG A 37 -1.14 0.26 13.77
N VAL A 38 -1.28 0.87 14.95
CA VAL A 38 -2.50 0.80 15.78
C VAL A 38 -3.24 2.14 15.81
N GLY A 39 -2.54 3.25 15.58
CA GLY A 39 -3.15 4.58 15.55
C GLY A 39 -4.15 4.75 14.41
N ALA A 40 -5.17 5.57 14.66
CA ALA A 40 -6.15 5.97 13.65
C ALA A 40 -5.48 6.76 12.52
N LEU A 41 -5.85 6.45 11.28
CA LEU A 41 -5.45 7.15 10.07
C LEU A 41 -6.68 7.63 9.29
N PRO A 42 -6.57 8.71 8.51
CA PRO A 42 -7.64 9.14 7.60
C PRO A 42 -8.13 7.97 6.74
N GLY A 43 -9.46 7.80 6.67
CA GLY A 43 -10.10 6.76 5.88
C GLY A 43 -10.26 5.39 6.55
N ASP A 44 -9.81 5.22 7.80
CA ASP A 44 -10.05 3.98 8.56
C ASP A 44 -11.55 3.68 8.75
N ASP A 45 -12.38 4.72 8.82
CA ASP A 45 -13.83 4.69 8.97
C ASP A 45 -14.58 4.31 7.69
N LEU A 46 -13.94 4.38 6.51
CA LEU A 46 -14.55 3.99 5.24
C LEU A 46 -14.71 2.47 5.08
N VAL A 47 -13.87 1.71 5.80
CA VAL A 47 -13.86 0.24 5.85
C VAL A 47 -13.63 -0.20 7.30
N PRO A 48 -14.61 0.00 8.20
CA PRO A 48 -14.45 -0.24 9.63
C PRO A 48 -14.22 -1.73 9.93
N ASP A 49 -14.93 -2.62 9.22
CA ASP A 49 -14.91 -4.08 9.41
C ASP A 49 -13.85 -4.80 8.56
N ALA A 50 -12.68 -4.19 8.41
CA ALA A 50 -11.59 -4.78 7.63
C ALA A 50 -11.07 -6.07 8.27
N ALA A 51 -11.06 -7.18 7.52
CA ALA A 51 -10.49 -8.46 7.95
C ALA A 51 -8.96 -8.47 7.87
N VAL A 52 -8.38 -7.69 6.95
CA VAL A 52 -6.94 -7.51 6.80
C VAL A 52 -6.61 -6.03 6.77
N VAL A 53 -5.66 -5.62 7.62
CA VAL A 53 -5.11 -4.27 7.64
C VAL A 53 -3.60 -4.36 7.49
N ALA A 54 -3.08 -3.81 6.40
CA ALA A 54 -1.65 -3.68 6.17
C ALA A 54 -1.25 -2.21 6.35
N THR A 55 -0.34 -1.92 7.26
CA THR A 55 0.26 -0.58 7.42
C THR A 55 1.75 -0.67 7.12
N ARG A 56 2.21 0.07 6.13
CA ARG A 56 3.59 0.05 5.67
C ARG A 56 4.11 1.46 5.59
N ALA A 57 5.37 1.68 5.90
CA ALA A 57 5.87 3.04 5.97
C ALA A 57 7.36 3.15 5.67
N VAL A 58 7.72 4.30 5.12
CA VAL A 58 9.11 4.70 4.86
C VAL A 58 9.30 6.13 5.33
N THR A 59 10.53 6.43 5.70
CA THR A 59 10.94 7.80 5.96
C THR A 59 11.81 8.23 4.80
N ILE A 60 11.52 9.42 4.30
CA ILE A 60 12.04 10.00 3.07
C ILE A 60 12.74 11.29 3.47
N ASP A 61 14.00 11.43 3.09
CA ASP A 61 14.78 12.62 3.41
C ASP A 61 14.45 13.72 2.39
N ALA A 62 13.18 14.13 2.35
CA ALA A 62 12.59 15.14 1.47
C ALA A 62 11.41 15.85 2.18
N PRO A 63 11.09 17.11 1.82
CA PRO A 63 9.93 17.81 2.38
C PRO A 63 8.60 17.17 1.95
N PRO A 64 7.53 17.29 2.76
CA PRO A 64 6.22 16.69 2.48
C PRO A 64 5.65 17.04 1.11
N GLN A 65 5.89 18.26 0.64
CA GLN A 65 5.41 18.76 -0.65
C GLN A 65 6.03 18.00 -1.82
N GLU A 66 7.33 17.68 -1.76
CA GLU A 66 7.99 16.92 -2.83
C GLU A 66 7.53 15.46 -2.85
N VAL A 67 7.32 14.86 -1.67
CA VAL A 67 6.76 13.51 -1.57
C VAL A 67 5.33 13.47 -2.14
N TRP A 68 4.52 14.48 -1.83
CA TRP A 68 3.13 14.58 -2.27
C TRP A 68 2.98 14.54 -3.79
N ARG A 69 3.85 15.24 -4.53
CA ARG A 69 3.81 15.32 -6.01
C ARG A 69 3.94 13.94 -6.67
N TRP A 70 4.72 13.04 -6.07
CA TRP A 70 4.85 11.66 -6.54
C TRP A 70 3.63 10.79 -6.19
N ILE A 71 2.97 11.06 -5.06
CA ILE A 71 1.77 10.33 -4.61
C ILE A 71 0.58 10.64 -5.52
N VAL A 72 0.31 11.92 -5.79
CA VAL A 72 -0.90 12.32 -6.54
C VAL A 72 -0.88 11.89 -8.00
N GLN A 73 0.28 11.59 -8.57
CA GLN A 73 0.35 11.09 -9.93
C GLN A 73 0.35 9.55 -10.04
N LEU A 74 0.19 8.82 -8.94
CA LEU A 74 0.07 7.35 -8.99
C LEU A 74 -1.11 6.90 -9.87
N GLY A 75 -0.94 5.77 -10.55
CA GLY A 75 -2.01 5.11 -11.31
C GLY A 75 -1.57 4.56 -12.67
N GLN A 76 -2.28 3.53 -13.13
CA GLN A 76 -2.19 3.04 -14.51
C GLN A 76 -2.66 4.14 -15.47
N GLY A 77 -1.92 4.37 -16.56
CA GLY A 77 -2.14 5.52 -17.46
C GLY A 77 -1.78 6.89 -16.85
N ARG A 78 -1.26 6.92 -15.62
CA ARG A 78 -0.74 8.12 -14.94
C ARG A 78 0.79 8.02 -14.81
N GLY A 79 1.35 8.39 -13.66
CA GLY A 79 2.78 8.30 -13.35
C GLY A 79 3.26 6.90 -12.95
N GLY A 80 2.41 5.88 -13.05
CA GLY A 80 2.70 4.50 -12.67
C GLY A 80 2.67 4.28 -11.16
N PHE A 81 3.21 3.14 -10.71
CA PHE A 81 3.31 2.79 -9.28
C PHE A 81 4.75 2.76 -8.76
N TYR A 82 5.74 3.15 -9.57
CA TYR A 82 7.16 3.16 -9.21
C TYR A 82 7.67 1.79 -8.73
N SER A 83 7.05 0.73 -9.24
CA SER A 83 7.11 -0.59 -8.65
C SER A 83 7.98 -1.54 -9.50
N TYR A 84 7.46 -2.68 -9.93
CA TYR A 84 8.08 -3.63 -10.84
C TYR A 84 7.41 -3.53 -12.21
N ASP A 85 7.55 -2.40 -12.91
CA ASP A 85 6.92 -2.15 -14.22
C ASP A 85 7.08 -3.32 -15.19
N ARG A 86 8.26 -3.97 -15.21
CA ARG A 86 8.50 -5.14 -16.05
C ARG A 86 7.66 -6.35 -15.67
N LEU A 87 7.44 -6.59 -14.38
CA LEU A 87 6.60 -7.69 -13.90
C LEU A 87 5.11 -7.36 -14.12
N GLU A 88 4.72 -6.12 -13.88
CA GLU A 88 3.38 -5.61 -14.13
C GLU A 88 3.00 -5.72 -15.62
N ASN A 89 3.91 -5.35 -16.52
CA ASN A 89 3.72 -5.46 -17.96
C ASN A 89 3.76 -6.90 -18.47
N LEU A 90 4.49 -7.81 -17.81
CA LEU A 90 4.40 -9.25 -18.08
C LEU A 90 3.01 -9.82 -17.71
N LEU A 91 2.28 -9.16 -16.82
CA LEU A 91 0.89 -9.49 -16.47
C LEU A 91 -0.13 -8.69 -17.31
N GLY A 92 0.33 -7.93 -18.31
CA GLY A 92 -0.53 -7.18 -19.24
C GLY A 92 -1.05 -5.85 -18.68
N LEU A 93 -0.47 -5.30 -17.60
CA LEU A 93 -1.01 -4.11 -16.93
C LEU A 93 -0.64 -2.76 -17.59
N ASP A 94 0.23 -2.75 -18.61
CA ASP A 94 0.68 -1.53 -19.32
C ASP A 94 1.02 -0.33 -18.41
N ILE A 95 1.80 -0.58 -17.36
CA ILE A 95 2.28 0.40 -16.39
C ILE A 95 3.65 0.94 -16.84
N HIS A 96 3.76 2.26 -16.89
CA HIS A 96 4.99 2.99 -17.18
C HIS A 96 5.25 4.01 -16.08
N SER A 97 6.22 3.73 -15.20
CA SER A 97 6.56 4.64 -14.11
C SER A 97 7.27 5.89 -14.62
N ALA A 98 6.74 7.05 -14.26
CA ALA A 98 7.35 8.32 -14.61
C ALA A 98 8.64 8.57 -13.81
N ASP A 99 9.65 9.14 -14.47
CA ASP A 99 10.90 9.59 -13.85
C ASP A 99 10.92 11.09 -13.53
N SER A 100 9.85 11.80 -13.88
CA SER A 100 9.64 13.22 -13.57
C SER A 100 8.20 13.48 -13.13
N ILE A 101 8.02 14.60 -12.43
CA ILE A 101 6.68 15.10 -12.09
C ILE A 101 5.98 15.58 -13.35
N GLN A 102 4.72 15.20 -13.51
CA GLN A 102 3.88 15.65 -14.60
C GLN A 102 2.76 16.55 -14.04
N GLU A 103 2.76 17.82 -14.47
CA GLU A 103 1.86 18.86 -13.96
C GLU A 103 0.37 18.50 -14.15
N ARG A 104 0.04 17.77 -15.22
CA ARG A 104 -1.34 17.32 -15.54
C ARG A 104 -2.00 16.42 -14.49
N TRP A 105 -1.24 15.87 -13.54
CA TRP A 105 -1.75 14.96 -12.51
C TRP A 105 -1.62 15.51 -11.08
N GLN A 106 -1.22 16.78 -10.94
CA GLN A 106 -0.98 17.39 -9.62
C GLN A 106 -2.27 17.87 -8.94
N GLU A 107 -3.33 18.06 -9.72
CA GLU A 107 -4.67 18.34 -9.21
C GLU A 107 -5.47 17.04 -9.13
N VAL A 108 -5.81 16.64 -7.91
CA VAL A 108 -6.67 15.48 -7.61
C VAL A 108 -7.75 15.94 -6.65
N VAL A 109 -9.01 15.66 -7.00
CA VAL A 109 -10.18 16.04 -6.22
C VAL A 109 -10.98 14.81 -5.78
N VAL A 110 -11.80 14.96 -4.74
CA VAL A 110 -12.71 13.92 -4.30
C VAL A 110 -13.65 13.54 -5.45
N GLY A 111 -13.78 12.23 -5.69
CA GLY A 111 -14.58 11.68 -6.78
C GLY A 111 -13.78 11.25 -8.01
N ASP A 112 -12.54 11.71 -8.18
CA ASP A 112 -11.67 11.25 -9.27
C ASP A 112 -11.40 9.74 -9.20
N GLU A 113 -11.08 9.13 -10.33
CA GLU A 113 -10.69 7.72 -10.40
C GLU A 113 -9.17 7.56 -10.60
N ILE A 114 -8.60 6.61 -9.85
CA ILE A 114 -7.23 6.14 -10.01
C ILE A 114 -7.27 4.65 -10.30
N ARG A 115 -6.84 4.27 -11.50
CA ARG A 115 -6.80 2.87 -11.94
C ARG A 115 -5.56 2.16 -11.41
N LEU A 116 -5.75 0.99 -10.83
CA LEU A 116 -4.70 0.02 -10.50
C LEU A 116 -4.40 -0.90 -11.68
N ALA A 117 -5.44 -1.25 -12.43
CA ALA A 117 -5.43 -2.05 -13.64
C ALA A 117 -6.63 -1.65 -14.52
N GLU A 118 -6.71 -2.16 -15.74
CA GLU A 118 -7.73 -1.75 -16.72
C GLU A 118 -9.16 -1.88 -16.18
N GLU A 119 -9.40 -2.94 -15.42
CA GLU A 119 -10.68 -3.30 -14.79
C GLU A 119 -10.77 -2.94 -13.31
N VAL A 120 -9.72 -2.35 -12.72
CA VAL A 120 -9.65 -2.07 -11.28
C VAL A 120 -9.41 -0.58 -11.05
N ALA A 121 -10.49 0.16 -10.82
CA ALA A 121 -10.46 1.57 -10.45
C ALA A 121 -10.76 1.76 -8.96
N LEU A 122 -10.02 2.68 -8.33
CA LEU A 122 -10.35 3.18 -6.99
C LEU A 122 -10.75 4.65 -7.09
N ARG A 123 -11.79 5.02 -6.37
CA ARG A 123 -12.27 6.41 -6.31
C ARG A 123 -11.58 7.17 -5.19
N VAL A 124 -11.21 8.42 -5.43
CA VAL A 124 -10.71 9.35 -4.41
C VAL A 124 -11.84 9.64 -3.43
N ALA A 125 -11.72 9.13 -2.21
CA ALA A 125 -12.68 9.33 -1.14
C ALA A 125 -12.34 10.55 -0.28
N LEU A 126 -11.05 10.75 0.02
CA LEU A 126 -10.55 11.90 0.79
C LEU A 126 -9.25 12.41 0.16
N VAL A 127 -9.07 13.71 0.09
CA VAL A 127 -7.81 14.33 -0.32
C VAL A 127 -7.59 15.63 0.44
N ARG A 128 -6.39 15.80 1.00
CA ARG A 128 -5.93 17.03 1.62
C ARG A 128 -4.43 17.18 1.37
N PRO A 129 -4.01 17.99 0.39
CA PRO A 129 -2.60 18.24 0.12
C PRO A 129 -1.89 18.99 1.27
N PRO A 130 -0.61 18.69 1.58
CA PRO A 130 0.15 17.51 1.21
C PRO A 130 -0.04 16.35 2.23
N GLU A 131 -1.08 16.38 3.06
CA GLU A 131 -1.26 15.52 4.24
C GLU A 131 -1.72 14.10 3.92
N HIS A 132 -2.76 13.93 3.10
CA HIS A 132 -3.28 12.59 2.81
C HIS A 132 -4.10 12.48 1.52
N LEU A 133 -4.03 11.30 0.91
CA LEU A 133 -4.87 10.83 -0.19
C LEU A 133 -5.46 9.48 0.21
N VAL A 134 -6.77 9.33 0.13
CA VAL A 134 -7.47 8.08 0.46
C VAL A 134 -8.31 7.65 -0.73
N LEU A 135 -8.05 6.44 -1.21
CA LEU A 135 -8.76 5.79 -2.30
C LEU A 135 -9.69 4.71 -1.73
N LEU A 136 -10.85 4.53 -2.35
CA LEU A 136 -11.85 3.54 -1.98
C LEU A 136 -12.23 2.72 -3.21
N GLY A 137 -12.14 1.39 -3.06
CA GLY A 137 -12.70 0.41 -3.98
C GLY A 137 -13.86 -0.32 -3.31
N ALA A 138 -14.98 -0.42 -4.00
CA ALA A 138 -16.13 -1.20 -3.58
C ALA A 138 -16.82 -1.74 -4.83
N PRO A 139 -17.50 -2.90 -4.76
CA PRO A 139 -18.32 -3.34 -5.87
C PRO A 139 -19.46 -2.35 -6.10
N GLU A 140 -19.70 -2.01 -7.38
CA GLU A 140 -20.85 -1.20 -7.77
C GLU A 140 -22.12 -2.06 -7.79
N PRO A 141 -23.30 -1.49 -7.48
CA PRO A 141 -24.56 -2.21 -7.51
C PRO A 141 -24.83 -2.81 -8.90
N GLY A 142 -24.84 -4.14 -9.01
CA GLY A 142 -25.10 -4.87 -10.26
C GLY A 142 -23.84 -5.47 -10.93
N GLU A 143 -22.64 -5.11 -10.48
CA GLU A 143 -21.38 -5.71 -10.93
C GLU A 143 -20.89 -6.70 -9.86
N SER A 144 -21.32 -7.95 -9.96
CA SER A 144 -21.26 -8.86 -8.80
C SER A 144 -19.90 -9.53 -8.54
N ASP A 145 -18.89 -9.45 -9.42
CA ASP A 145 -17.67 -10.28 -9.28
C ASP A 145 -16.31 -9.61 -9.59
N ALA A 146 -16.25 -8.39 -10.15
CA ALA A 146 -14.96 -7.77 -10.47
C ALA A 146 -14.14 -7.41 -9.22
N MET A 147 -14.83 -7.04 -8.12
CA MET A 147 -14.19 -6.70 -6.85
C MET A 147 -14.94 -7.34 -5.66
N PRO A 148 -14.62 -8.60 -5.29
CA PRO A 148 -15.30 -9.33 -4.21
C PRO A 148 -14.91 -8.84 -2.79
N MET A 149 -14.54 -7.57 -2.66
CA MET A 149 -14.13 -6.91 -1.43
C MET A 149 -14.42 -5.42 -1.47
N ARG A 150 -14.63 -4.83 -0.30
CA ARG A 150 -14.46 -3.39 -0.11
C ARG A 150 -13.03 -3.14 0.37
N MET A 151 -12.33 -2.16 -0.21
CA MET A 151 -10.99 -1.82 0.22
C MET A 151 -10.75 -0.32 0.29
N SER A 152 -9.94 0.12 1.24
CA SER A 152 -9.39 1.47 1.24
C SER A 152 -7.87 1.44 1.16
N TRP A 153 -7.32 2.43 0.47
CA TRP A 153 -5.89 2.62 0.31
C TRP A 153 -5.52 4.07 0.63
N ALA A 154 -4.95 4.27 1.80
CA ALA A 154 -4.61 5.59 2.34
C ALA A 154 -3.10 5.83 2.24
N PHE A 155 -2.73 7.00 1.73
CA PHE A 155 -1.39 7.56 1.77
C PHE A 155 -1.41 8.74 2.74
N VAL A 156 -0.61 8.66 3.80
CA VAL A 156 -0.55 9.67 4.85
C VAL A 156 0.88 10.16 4.95
N VAL A 157 1.04 11.47 4.76
CA VAL A 157 2.31 12.17 4.77
C VAL A 157 2.40 12.97 6.06
N ARG A 158 3.44 12.73 6.85
CA ARG A 158 3.71 13.47 8.08
C ARG A 158 5.10 14.07 8.02
N GLY A 159 5.27 15.28 8.53
CA GLY A 159 6.61 15.79 8.83
C GLY A 159 7.30 14.90 9.85
N ALA A 160 8.61 14.72 9.70
CA ALA A 160 9.45 13.96 10.61
C ALA A 160 10.70 14.77 10.99
N LEU A 161 11.29 14.42 12.12
CA LEU A 161 12.56 15.01 12.53
C LEU A 161 13.67 14.60 11.55
N PRO A 162 14.59 15.51 11.20
CA PRO A 162 15.72 15.19 10.36
C PRO A 162 16.58 14.08 10.93
N ARG A 163 17.09 13.21 10.06
CA ARG A 163 18.08 12.20 10.46
C ARG A 163 19.47 12.83 10.59
N GLY A 164 20.18 12.44 11.64
CA GLY A 164 21.63 12.70 11.76
C GLY A 164 22.02 14.18 11.87
N GLY A 165 21.12 15.06 12.33
CA GLY A 165 21.41 16.49 12.50
C GLY A 165 21.41 17.30 11.20
N ALA A 166 20.94 16.72 10.08
CA ALA A 166 20.72 17.45 8.84
C ALA A 166 19.67 18.56 9.03
N ALA A 167 19.83 19.68 8.33
CA ALA A 167 18.86 20.79 8.36
C ALA A 167 17.65 20.55 7.43
N ALA A 168 17.70 19.53 6.58
CA ALA A 168 16.68 19.26 5.57
C ALA A 168 15.42 18.64 6.20
N ALA A 169 14.25 19.08 5.75
CA ALA A 169 12.97 18.53 6.18
C ALA A 169 12.85 17.06 5.77
N THR A 170 12.43 16.21 6.72
CA THR A 170 12.20 14.79 6.49
C THR A 170 10.70 14.50 6.51
N THR A 171 10.28 13.53 5.72
CA THR A 171 8.89 13.08 5.63
C THR A 171 8.76 11.64 6.08
N ARG A 172 7.72 11.36 6.85
CA ARG A 172 7.23 10.02 7.14
C ARG A 172 6.01 9.73 6.27
N LEU A 173 6.18 8.82 5.30
CA LEU A 173 5.10 8.34 4.44
C LEU A 173 4.57 7.01 4.98
N ILE A 174 3.30 7.00 5.36
CA ILE A 174 2.57 5.83 5.86
C ILE A 174 1.50 5.47 4.83
N VAL A 175 1.48 4.21 4.41
CA VAL A 175 0.48 3.64 3.52
C VAL A 175 -0.32 2.60 4.29
N ARG A 176 -1.65 2.74 4.31
CA ARG A 176 -2.55 1.77 4.93
C ARG A 176 -3.53 1.21 3.92
N GLU A 177 -3.56 -0.11 3.82
CA GLU A 177 -4.52 -0.88 3.05
C GLU A 177 -5.46 -1.58 4.02
N ARG A 178 -6.77 -1.45 3.79
CA ARG A 178 -7.81 -2.15 4.55
C ARG A 178 -8.64 -2.96 3.59
N TYR A 179 -8.84 -4.24 3.87
CA TYR A 179 -9.62 -5.16 3.03
C TYR A 179 -10.76 -5.78 3.84
N GLN A 180 -12.00 -5.55 3.39
CA GLN A 180 -13.21 -6.18 3.89
C GLN A 180 -13.72 -7.14 2.81
N PRO A 181 -13.43 -8.44 2.90
CA PRO A 181 -13.96 -9.43 1.97
C PRO A 181 -15.48 -9.56 2.13
N LEU A 182 -16.20 -9.68 1.01
CA LEU A 182 -17.67 -9.77 1.01
C LEU A 182 -18.18 -11.22 0.90
N SER A 183 -17.27 -12.18 0.70
CA SER A 183 -17.58 -13.60 0.63
C SER A 183 -16.41 -14.44 1.15
N VAL A 184 -16.63 -15.75 1.32
CA VAL A 184 -15.55 -16.70 1.69
C VAL A 184 -14.49 -16.76 0.59
N ALA A 185 -14.92 -16.75 -0.68
CA ALA A 185 -14.01 -16.69 -1.82
C ALA A 185 -13.20 -15.37 -1.83
N GLY A 186 -13.87 -14.23 -1.59
CA GLY A 186 -13.21 -12.94 -1.43
C GLY A 186 -12.19 -12.94 -0.29
N ARG A 187 -12.48 -13.62 0.83
CA ARG A 187 -11.53 -13.77 1.94
C ARG A 187 -10.30 -14.58 1.53
N ALA A 188 -10.48 -15.70 0.83
CA ALA A 188 -9.36 -16.50 0.32
C ALA A 188 -8.50 -15.69 -0.66
N MET A 189 -9.11 -14.93 -1.56
CA MET A 189 -8.43 -14.04 -2.50
C MET A 189 -7.65 -12.93 -1.78
N VAL A 190 -8.28 -12.23 -0.83
CA VAL A 190 -7.64 -11.18 -0.02
C VAL A 190 -6.41 -11.75 0.69
N GLU A 191 -6.47 -12.97 1.22
CA GLU A 191 -5.32 -13.60 1.87
C GLU A 191 -4.21 -13.97 0.87
N ALA A 192 -4.59 -14.53 -0.27
CA ALA A 192 -3.65 -14.94 -1.31
C ALA A 192 -2.88 -13.76 -1.92
N VAL A 193 -3.49 -12.57 -2.01
CA VAL A 193 -2.84 -11.38 -2.59
C VAL A 193 -1.88 -10.68 -1.62
N GLN A 194 -1.93 -10.94 -0.31
CA GLN A 194 -1.12 -10.20 0.68
C GLN A 194 0.40 -10.24 0.43
N PRO A 195 1.02 -11.37 0.05
CA PRO A 195 2.45 -11.39 -0.26
C PRO A 195 2.79 -10.53 -1.48
N VAL A 196 1.92 -10.53 -2.49
CA VAL A 196 2.08 -9.71 -3.71
C VAL A 196 1.91 -8.23 -3.33
N SER A 197 0.82 -7.86 -2.66
CA SER A 197 0.57 -6.50 -2.14
C SER A 197 1.79 -5.99 -1.34
N PHE A 198 2.37 -6.82 -0.48
CA PHE A 198 3.57 -6.43 0.27
C PHE A 198 4.75 -6.08 -0.64
N LEU A 199 5.09 -6.94 -1.60
CA LEU A 199 6.23 -6.69 -2.50
C LEU A 199 6.01 -5.43 -3.34
N MET A 200 4.81 -5.26 -3.88
CA MET A 200 4.43 -4.10 -4.70
C MET A 200 4.48 -2.82 -3.87
N SER A 201 3.81 -2.78 -2.72
CA SER A 201 3.77 -1.60 -1.85
C SER A 201 5.14 -1.26 -1.27
N GLN A 202 5.96 -2.26 -0.93
CA GLN A 202 7.33 -2.04 -0.50
C GLN A 202 8.17 -1.36 -1.61
N LYS A 203 8.07 -1.85 -2.84
CA LYS A 203 8.81 -1.29 -3.96
C LYS A 203 8.31 0.10 -4.34
N MET A 204 6.99 0.31 -4.40
CA MET A 204 6.37 1.63 -4.61
C MET A 204 6.86 2.65 -3.58
N LEU A 205 6.80 2.34 -2.28
CA LEU A 205 7.25 3.23 -1.22
C LEU A 205 8.73 3.61 -1.38
N ARG A 206 9.59 2.64 -1.73
CA ARG A 206 11.00 2.90 -2.03
C ARG A 206 11.17 3.73 -3.31
N GLY A 207 10.37 3.47 -4.35
CA GLY A 207 10.39 4.21 -5.61
C GLY A 207 10.00 5.67 -5.45
N ILE A 208 9.00 5.97 -4.60
CA ILE A 208 8.62 7.34 -4.20
C ILE A 208 9.78 7.99 -3.46
N ARG A 209 10.34 7.32 -2.44
CA ARG A 209 11.47 7.83 -1.66
C ARG A 209 12.64 8.22 -2.57
N ASP A 210 13.12 7.27 -3.38
CA ASP A 210 14.32 7.45 -4.18
C ASP A 210 14.14 8.58 -5.21
N ARG A 211 12.91 8.82 -5.69
CA ARG A 211 12.58 9.91 -6.61
C ARG A 211 12.48 11.27 -5.91
N ALA A 212 11.81 11.32 -4.75
CA ALA A 212 11.69 12.54 -3.95
C ALA A 212 13.04 13.02 -3.38
N GLU A 213 13.93 12.09 -3.02
CA GLU A 213 15.28 12.41 -2.56
C GLU A 213 16.17 12.92 -3.70
N ARG A 214 16.03 12.38 -4.91
CA ARG A 214 16.77 12.87 -6.10
C ARG A 214 16.27 14.20 -6.64
N ALA A 215 15.02 14.57 -6.38
CA ALA A 215 14.44 15.83 -6.85
C ALA A 215 14.96 17.05 -6.06
N GLN A 216 15.70 16.83 -4.97
CA GLN A 216 16.32 17.90 -4.20
C GLN A 216 17.60 18.41 -4.86
N PRO A 217 17.83 19.74 -4.82
CA PRO A 217 19.01 20.39 -5.40
C PRO A 217 20.31 20.06 -4.65
#